data_AF-A0AAP4DKC7-F1
#
_entry.id   AF-A0AAP4DKC7-F1
#
_cell.length_a   1.000
_cell.length_b   1.000
_cell.length_c   1.000
_cell.angle_alpha   90.00
_cell.angle_beta   90.00
_cell.angle_gamma   90.00
#
_symmetry.space_group_name_H-M   'P 1'
#
loop_
_entity.id
_entity.type
_entity.pdbx_description
1 polymer ?
#
loop_
_entity_poly.entity_id
_entity_poly.type
_entity_poly.pdbx_seq_one_letter_code
_entity_poly.pdbx_strand_id
1 'polypeptide(L)'
;DISGPATNAQEAIQWTYFGYLAAVKSQNGAAMSFGRTSTFLDVYIERDLKAGKITEQEAQEMVDHLVMKLRMVRFLVTPEYDDPFSCDPFWATQSIGGMGLDGRTLVTKNSFRFLNTLYTMGPSPEPNMTILWSEKLPLNFKKFAAKVSIDTSSLQYENDDLM
;
A
#
# COMPACT_ATOMS: atom_id res chain seq x y z
N ASP A 1 5.04 -9.07 21.48
CA ASP A 1 4.73 -7.90 22.31
C ASP A 1 4.98 -6.66 21.47
N ILE A 2 4.06 -5.69 21.49
CA ILE A 2 4.15 -4.42 20.74
C ILE A 2 4.29 -3.20 21.66
N SER A 3 4.61 -3.43 22.95
CA SER A 3 4.85 -2.37 23.94
C SER A 3 6.04 -1.48 23.57
N GLY A 4 7.02 -2.02 22.84
CA GLY A 4 8.17 -1.29 22.31
C GLY A 4 8.09 -0.97 20.81
N PRO A 5 8.97 -0.09 20.31
CA PRO A 5 9.02 0.27 18.89
C PRO A 5 9.52 -0.90 18.03
N ALA A 6 9.07 -0.95 16.78
CA ALA A 6 9.54 -1.93 15.80
C ALA A 6 11.05 -1.77 15.51
N THR A 7 11.78 -2.88 15.57
CA THR A 7 13.25 -2.92 15.47
C THR A 7 13.76 -3.44 14.14
N ASN A 8 12.93 -4.10 13.32
CA ASN A 8 13.25 -4.65 12.00
C ASN A 8 12.11 -4.41 10.99
N ALA A 9 12.33 -4.71 9.71
CA ALA A 9 11.35 -4.52 8.63
C ALA A 9 10.08 -5.33 8.85
N GLN A 10 10.21 -6.59 9.27
CA GLN A 10 9.08 -7.46 9.56
C GLN A 10 8.21 -6.88 10.69
N GLU A 11 8.84 -6.42 11.77
CA GLU A 11 8.14 -5.78 12.88
C GLU A 11 7.49 -4.47 12.44
N ALA A 12 8.15 -3.63 11.65
CA ALA A 12 7.57 -2.37 11.20
C ALA A 12 6.28 -2.59 10.38
N ILE A 13 6.31 -3.57 9.47
CA ILE A 13 5.15 -3.98 8.68
C ILE A 13 4.06 -4.54 9.60
N GLN A 14 4.41 -5.46 10.49
CA GLN A 14 3.48 -6.15 11.36
C GLN A 14 2.83 -5.21 12.39
N TRP A 15 3.57 -4.23 12.93
CA TRP A 15 3.08 -3.28 13.93
C TRP A 15 2.11 -2.29 13.28
N THR A 16 2.48 -1.79 12.11
CA THR A 16 1.60 -0.92 11.30
C THR A 16 0.29 -1.65 10.98
N TYR A 17 0.38 -2.92 10.56
CA TYR A 17 -0.80 -3.74 10.30
C TYR A 17 -1.62 -4.01 11.57
N PHE A 18 -1.01 -4.20 12.74
CA PHE A 18 -1.78 -4.37 13.98
C PHE A 18 -2.60 -3.14 14.35
N GLY A 19 -2.06 -1.94 14.14
CA GLY A 19 -2.83 -0.70 14.32
C GLY A 19 -4.06 -0.66 13.41
N TYR A 20 -3.87 -0.97 12.13
CA TYR A 20 -4.96 -1.06 11.17
C TYR A 20 -5.96 -2.19 11.50
N LEU A 21 -5.46 -3.35 11.93
CA LEU A 21 -6.26 -4.50 12.33
C LEU A 21 -7.18 -4.17 13.51
N ALA A 22 -6.69 -3.38 14.48
CA ALA A 22 -7.51 -2.93 15.60
C ALA A 22 -8.67 -2.02 15.13
N ALA A 23 -8.43 -1.16 14.14
CA ALA A 23 -9.46 -0.31 13.55
C ALA A 23 -10.56 -1.16 12.87
N VAL A 24 -10.19 -2.06 11.96
CA VAL A 24 -11.18 -2.90 11.24
C VAL A 24 -11.82 -3.99 12.11
N LYS A 25 -11.30 -4.23 13.32
CA LYS A 25 -11.95 -5.09 14.32
C LYS A 25 -12.93 -4.35 15.22
N SER A 26 -12.87 -3.03 15.29
CA SER A 26 -13.69 -2.21 16.20
C SER A 26 -14.68 -1.31 15.48
N GLN A 27 -14.46 -1.05 14.18
CA GLN A 27 -15.28 -0.19 13.35
C GLN A 27 -15.53 -0.87 11.99
N ASN A 28 -16.69 -0.60 11.39
CA ASN A 28 -17.12 -1.09 10.08
C ASN A 28 -17.49 0.08 9.14
N GLY A 29 -16.70 1.16 9.18
CA GLY A 29 -16.91 2.32 8.32
C GLY A 29 -16.80 1.94 6.84
N ALA A 30 -17.48 2.71 5.98
CA ALA A 30 -17.48 2.46 4.54
C ALA A 30 -16.06 2.43 3.99
N ALA A 31 -15.27 3.50 4.22
CA ALA A 31 -13.88 3.59 3.82
C ALA A 31 -12.93 3.51 5.02
N MET A 32 -12.19 2.41 5.12
CA MET A 32 -11.19 2.14 6.15
C MET A 32 -9.80 2.17 5.50
N SER A 33 -9.34 3.36 5.10
CA SER A 33 -8.10 3.50 4.35
C SER A 33 -6.85 3.14 5.15
N PHE A 34 -5.86 2.56 4.46
CA PHE A 34 -4.60 2.13 5.07
C PHE A 34 -3.61 3.30 5.27
N GLY A 35 -3.70 4.33 4.41
CA GLY A 35 -2.95 5.59 4.55
C GLY A 35 -1.81 5.73 3.54
N ARG A 36 -0.70 6.38 3.93
CA ARG A 36 0.49 6.60 3.09
C ARG A 36 1.70 5.86 3.68
N THR A 37 1.70 4.53 3.60
CA THR A 37 2.64 3.70 4.39
C THR A 37 3.83 3.16 3.60
N SER A 38 3.75 3.06 2.27
CA SER A 38 4.75 2.36 1.44
C SER A 38 6.15 2.93 1.61
N THR A 39 6.30 4.25 1.45
CA THR A 39 7.55 4.99 1.63
C THR A 39 8.05 4.95 3.07
N PHE A 40 7.15 5.02 4.06
CA PHE A 40 7.51 4.89 5.47
C PHE A 40 8.13 3.51 5.77
N LEU A 41 7.48 2.44 5.30
CA LEU A 41 7.96 1.07 5.49
C LEU A 41 9.27 0.80 4.74
N ASP A 42 9.54 1.50 3.64
CA ASP A 42 10.81 1.37 2.90
C ASP A 42 12.01 1.76 3.75
N VAL A 43 11.87 2.68 4.72
CA VAL A 43 12.96 3.07 5.62
C VAL A 43 13.49 1.87 6.40
N TYR A 44 12.59 1.00 6.88
CA TYR A 44 12.95 -0.20 7.63
C TYR A 44 13.48 -1.30 6.71
N ILE A 45 12.83 -1.51 5.56
CA ILE A 45 13.24 -2.50 4.56
C ILE A 45 14.64 -2.18 4.03
N GLU A 46 14.89 -0.94 3.62
CA GLU A 46 16.19 -0.52 3.06
C GLU A 46 17.30 -0.63 4.10
N ARG A 47 17.02 -0.33 5.38
CA ARG A 47 17.99 -0.52 6.46
C ARG A 47 18.37 -1.99 6.62
N ASP A 48 17.38 -2.88 6.60
CA ASP A 48 17.61 -4.30 6.81
C ASP A 48 18.28 -4.96 5.59
N LEU A 49 17.96 -4.51 4.36
CA LEU A 49 18.66 -4.88 3.13
C LEU A 49 20.14 -4.46 3.17
N LYS A 50 20.42 -3.20 3.54
CA LYS A 50 21.81 -2.70 3.65
C LYS A 50 22.62 -3.41 4.72
N ALA A 51 21.97 -3.88 5.78
CA ALA A 51 22.60 -4.66 6.84
C ALA A 51 22.73 -6.15 6.48
N GLY A 52 22.26 -6.58 5.31
CA GLY A 52 22.28 -7.99 4.89
C GLY A 52 21.41 -8.90 5.76
N LYS A 53 20.40 -8.35 6.45
CA LYS A 53 19.50 -9.11 7.33
C LYS A 53 18.37 -9.79 6.57
N ILE A 54 17.99 -9.21 5.44
CA ILE A 54 16.97 -9.71 4.52
C ILE A 54 17.46 -9.57 3.09
N THR A 55 16.89 -10.37 2.21
CA THR A 55 17.01 -10.29 0.76
C THR A 55 15.88 -9.48 0.16
N GLU A 56 16.02 -9.08 -1.11
CA GLU A 56 14.94 -8.38 -1.84
C GLU A 56 13.69 -9.27 -2.02
N GLN A 57 13.87 -10.58 -2.13
CA GLN A 57 12.76 -11.53 -2.22
C GLN A 57 11.99 -11.62 -0.90
N GLU A 58 12.69 -11.71 0.24
CA GLU A 58 12.05 -11.67 1.56
C GLU A 58 11.34 -10.33 1.81
N ALA A 59 11.93 -9.22 1.32
CA ALA A 59 11.26 -7.92 1.37
C ALA A 59 9.95 -7.91 0.59
N GLN A 60 9.94 -8.46 -0.64
CA GLN A 60 8.71 -8.59 -1.43
C GLN A 60 7.70 -9.52 -0.76
N GLU A 61 8.14 -10.65 -0.21
CA GLU A 61 7.26 -11.60 0.50
C GLU A 61 6.53 -10.93 1.67
N MET A 62 7.24 -10.11 2.47
CA MET A 62 6.61 -9.36 3.56
C MET A 62 5.56 -8.36 3.05
N VAL A 63 5.82 -7.68 1.93
CA VAL A 63 4.86 -6.76 1.30
C VAL A 63 3.66 -7.54 0.72
N ASP A 64 3.91 -8.66 0.07
CA ASP A 64 2.86 -9.54 -0.46
C ASP A 64 1.96 -10.05 0.67
N HIS A 65 2.53 -10.52 1.78
CA HIS A 65 1.75 -10.96 2.93
C HIS A 65 0.95 -9.85 3.60
N LEU A 66 1.49 -8.62 3.69
CA LEU A 66 0.74 -7.45 4.15
C LEU A 66 -0.45 -7.18 3.24
N VAL A 67 -0.21 -7.05 1.93
CA VAL A 67 -1.24 -6.72 0.94
C VAL A 67 -2.27 -7.82 0.82
N MET A 68 -1.87 -9.09 0.95
CA MET A 68 -2.76 -10.24 1.06
C MET A 68 -3.72 -10.08 2.23
N LYS A 69 -3.27 -9.58 3.39
CA LYS A 69 -4.18 -9.33 4.52
C LYS A 69 -5.13 -8.17 4.25
N LEU A 70 -4.67 -7.12 3.58
CA LEU A 70 -5.57 -6.04 3.15
C LEU A 70 -6.65 -6.57 2.21
N ARG A 71 -6.32 -7.45 1.25
CA ARG A 71 -7.30 -8.13 0.37
C ARG A 71 -8.37 -8.94 1.10
N MET A 72 -8.14 -9.32 2.36
CA MET A 72 -8.99 -10.22 3.14
C MET A 72 -9.91 -9.50 4.14
N VAL A 73 -9.82 -8.18 4.29
CA VAL A 73 -10.71 -7.43 5.20
C VAL A 73 -12.13 -7.48 4.64
N ARG A 74 -13.10 -7.78 5.51
CA ARG A 74 -14.51 -7.94 5.15
C ARG A 74 -15.39 -7.40 6.26
N PHE A 75 -16.55 -6.89 5.89
CA PHE A 75 -17.57 -6.44 6.82
C PHE A 75 -18.90 -7.13 6.49
N LEU A 76 -19.69 -7.40 7.53
CA LEU A 76 -21.06 -7.86 7.32
C LEU A 76 -21.91 -6.65 6.90
N VAL A 77 -22.49 -6.72 5.70
CA VAL A 77 -23.34 -5.68 5.11
C VAL A 77 -24.72 -6.24 4.78
N THR A 78 -25.73 -5.37 4.72
CA THR A 78 -27.08 -5.74 4.26
C THR A 78 -27.19 -5.59 2.75
N PRO A 79 -28.16 -6.24 2.08
CA PRO A 79 -28.37 -6.08 0.63
C PRO A 79 -28.56 -4.62 0.19
N GLU A 80 -29.22 -3.79 1.00
CA GLU A 80 -29.45 -2.38 0.68
C GLU A 80 -28.16 -1.55 0.67
N TYR A 81 -27.12 -2.00 1.38
CA TYR A 81 -25.79 -1.40 1.36
C TYR A 81 -24.95 -1.95 0.18
N ASP A 82 -25.10 -3.23 -0.16
CA ASP A 82 -24.36 -3.84 -1.29
C ASP A 82 -24.83 -3.30 -2.65
N ASP A 83 -26.12 -2.98 -2.82
CA ASP A 83 -26.68 -2.44 -4.07
C ASP A 83 -25.96 -1.16 -4.58
N PRO A 84 -25.74 -0.12 -3.77
CA PRO A 84 -24.99 1.07 -4.19
C PRO A 84 -23.45 0.90 -4.14
N PHE A 85 -22.95 -0.05 -3.33
CA PHE A 85 -21.52 -0.28 -3.13
C PHE A 85 -21.08 -1.64 -3.70
N SER A 86 -21.62 -2.04 -4.86
CA SER A 86 -21.42 -3.36 -5.45
C SER A 86 -19.97 -3.88 -5.35
N CYS A 87 -19.82 -5.15 -5.00
CA CYS A 87 -18.55 -5.90 -4.86
C CYS A 87 -17.79 -5.71 -3.54
N ASP A 88 -18.48 -5.41 -2.43
CA ASP A 88 -17.91 -5.38 -1.08
C ASP A 88 -16.63 -4.51 -0.91
N PRO A 89 -16.65 -3.24 -1.37
CA PRO A 89 -15.54 -2.32 -1.20
C PRO A 89 -15.50 -1.82 0.24
N PHE A 90 -14.30 -1.77 0.80
CA PHE A 90 -14.04 -1.18 2.11
C PHE A 90 -12.92 -0.13 2.07
N TRP A 91 -12.38 0.12 0.86
CA TRP A 91 -11.37 1.13 0.52
C TRP A 91 -10.19 1.12 1.49
N ALA A 92 -9.40 0.03 1.48
CA ALA A 92 -8.06 0.02 2.08
C ALA A 92 -7.09 0.86 1.24
N THR A 93 -7.41 2.14 1.07
CA THR A 93 -6.69 3.04 0.19
C THR A 93 -5.27 3.24 0.70
N GLN A 94 -4.32 3.00 -0.21
CA GLN A 94 -2.91 3.17 0.01
C GLN A 94 -2.38 4.23 -0.96
N SER A 95 -1.94 5.36 -0.44
CA SER A 95 -1.29 6.42 -1.20
C SER A 95 0.19 6.09 -1.44
N ILE A 96 0.63 6.16 -2.69
CA ILE A 96 1.96 5.74 -3.14
C ILE A 96 2.64 6.88 -3.90
N GLY A 97 3.92 7.11 -3.62
CA GLY A 97 4.74 8.07 -4.35
C GLY A 97 4.49 9.50 -3.91
N GLY A 98 4.34 10.41 -4.88
CA GLY A 98 4.28 11.86 -4.71
C GLY A 98 5.65 12.53 -4.57
N MET A 99 5.63 13.83 -4.26
CA MET A 99 6.78 14.70 -4.07
C MET A 99 6.76 15.30 -2.65
N GLY A 100 7.94 15.50 -2.08
CA GLY A 100 8.10 16.24 -0.83
C GLY A 100 8.06 17.75 -1.11
N LEU A 101 7.71 18.52 -0.08
CA LEU A 101 7.79 19.99 -0.12
C LEU A 101 9.22 20.49 -0.38
N ASP A 102 10.22 19.66 -0.09
CA ASP A 102 11.64 19.93 -0.38
C ASP A 102 12.04 19.63 -1.84
N GLY A 103 11.09 19.21 -2.68
CA GLY A 103 11.27 18.92 -4.09
C GLY A 103 11.82 17.53 -4.40
N ARG A 104 12.18 16.72 -3.40
CA ARG A 104 12.59 15.32 -3.63
C ARG A 104 11.37 14.46 -3.87
N THR A 105 11.51 13.40 -4.66
CA THR A 105 10.42 12.42 -4.81
C THR A 105 10.27 11.59 -3.54
N LEU A 106 9.02 11.24 -3.22
CA LEU A 106 8.67 10.28 -2.18
C LEU A 106 8.49 8.86 -2.74
N VAL A 107 8.73 8.66 -4.04
CA VAL A 107 8.83 7.33 -4.64
C VAL A 107 10.06 6.60 -4.10
N THR A 108 9.87 5.36 -3.66
CA THR A 108 10.91 4.48 -3.15
C THR A 108 10.85 3.10 -3.80
N LYS A 109 11.79 2.20 -3.47
CA LYS A 109 11.71 0.81 -3.93
C LYS A 109 10.41 0.15 -3.48
N ASN A 110 9.95 0.43 -2.26
CA ASN A 110 8.69 -0.12 -1.78
C ASN A 110 7.47 0.39 -2.55
N SER A 111 7.53 1.56 -3.20
CA SER A 111 6.48 1.98 -4.13
C SER A 111 6.34 0.97 -5.28
N PHE A 112 7.45 0.45 -5.80
CA PHE A 112 7.42 -0.61 -6.81
C PHE A 112 6.97 -1.96 -6.22
N ARG A 113 7.43 -2.32 -5.01
CA ARG A 113 7.02 -3.58 -4.36
C ARG A 113 5.51 -3.66 -4.14
N PHE A 114 4.88 -2.56 -3.74
CA PHE A 114 3.42 -2.48 -3.61
C PHE A 114 2.71 -2.70 -4.95
N LEU A 115 3.12 -2.01 -6.01
CA LEU A 115 2.53 -2.23 -7.35
C LEU A 115 2.80 -3.64 -7.89
N ASN A 116 3.96 -4.21 -7.56
CA ASN A 116 4.35 -5.56 -7.94
C ASN A 116 3.44 -6.64 -7.33
N THR A 117 2.68 -6.34 -6.28
CA THR A 117 1.67 -7.25 -5.73
C THR A 117 0.58 -7.61 -6.74
N LEU A 118 0.35 -6.77 -7.75
CA LEU A 118 -0.57 -7.05 -8.85
C LEU A 118 0.02 -8.03 -9.88
N TYR A 119 1.31 -8.31 -9.82
CA TYR A 119 1.98 -9.36 -10.60
C TYR A 119 2.23 -10.62 -9.76
N THR A 120 2.71 -10.50 -8.52
CA THR A 120 3.01 -11.65 -7.65
C THR A 120 1.74 -12.40 -7.23
N MET A 121 0.64 -11.66 -6.99
CA MET A 121 -0.64 -12.22 -6.54
C MET A 121 -1.79 -11.92 -7.51
N GLY A 122 -1.49 -11.42 -8.70
CA GLY A 122 -2.46 -11.03 -9.71
C GLY A 122 -3.27 -9.76 -9.39
N PRO A 123 -4.07 -9.27 -10.36
CA PRO A 123 -4.91 -8.09 -10.22
C PRO A 123 -5.90 -8.23 -9.06
N SER A 124 -6.12 -7.14 -8.33
CA SER A 124 -7.10 -7.09 -7.25
C SER A 124 -7.61 -5.66 -7.06
N PRO A 125 -8.91 -5.48 -6.79
CA PRO A 125 -9.48 -4.16 -6.52
C PRO A 125 -9.02 -3.59 -5.17
N GLU A 126 -8.62 -4.46 -4.23
CA GLU A 126 -8.11 -4.07 -2.91
C GLU A 126 -6.67 -4.59 -2.72
N PRO A 127 -5.82 -3.91 -1.93
CA PRO A 127 -6.02 -2.55 -1.43
C PRO A 127 -6.15 -1.56 -2.59
N ASN A 128 -6.99 -0.54 -2.42
CA ASN A 128 -7.15 0.52 -3.40
C ASN A 128 -5.84 1.35 -3.54
N MET A 129 -4.98 0.99 -4.49
CA MET A 129 -3.68 1.62 -4.67
C MET A 129 -3.77 2.91 -5.49
N THR A 130 -3.41 4.01 -4.82
CA THR A 130 -3.53 5.37 -5.36
C THR A 130 -2.16 5.97 -5.59
N ILE A 131 -1.86 6.29 -6.84
CA ILE A 131 -0.65 7.01 -7.19
C ILE A 131 -0.88 8.50 -6.95
N LEU A 132 -0.09 9.08 -6.05
CA LEU A 132 0.03 10.52 -5.91
C LEU A 132 0.89 11.04 -7.06
N TRP A 133 0.22 11.52 -8.09
CA TRP A 133 0.81 11.85 -9.38
C TRP A 133 1.30 13.29 -9.42
N SER A 134 2.57 13.47 -9.78
CA SER A 134 3.17 14.77 -10.06
C SER A 134 3.90 14.75 -11.40
N GLU A 135 3.93 15.90 -12.07
CA GLU A 135 4.76 16.14 -13.25
C GLU A 135 6.25 15.91 -12.96
N LYS A 136 6.69 16.03 -11.70
CA LYS A 136 8.10 15.85 -11.30
C LYS A 136 8.45 14.43 -10.85
N LEU A 137 7.51 13.47 -10.90
CA LEU A 137 7.82 12.08 -10.57
C LEU A 137 8.92 11.50 -11.48
N PRO A 138 9.76 10.57 -10.97
CA PRO A 138 10.74 9.88 -11.79
C PRO A 138 10.10 9.17 -12.98
N LEU A 139 10.67 9.37 -14.18
CA LEU A 139 10.13 8.82 -15.42
C LEU A 139 9.95 7.30 -15.38
N ASN A 140 10.87 6.58 -14.73
CA ASN A 140 10.79 5.12 -14.59
C ASN A 140 9.56 4.70 -13.78
N PHE A 141 9.22 5.43 -12.70
CA PHE A 141 8.04 5.15 -11.91
C PHE A 141 6.76 5.47 -12.69
N LYS A 142 6.72 6.61 -13.40
CA LYS A 142 5.59 6.97 -14.28
C LYS A 142 5.31 5.87 -15.31
N LYS A 143 6.36 5.39 -15.99
CA LYS A 143 6.24 4.31 -16.98
C LYS A 143 5.79 2.99 -16.35
N PHE A 144 6.30 2.66 -15.17
CA PHE A 144 5.92 1.44 -14.48
C PHE A 144 4.46 1.48 -14.01
N ALA A 145 4.01 2.59 -13.39
CA ALA A 145 2.61 2.77 -13.02
C ALA A 145 1.68 2.66 -14.25
N ALA A 146 2.03 3.31 -15.36
CA ALA A 146 1.29 3.19 -16.61
C ALA A 146 1.25 1.74 -17.14
N LYS A 147 2.37 1.01 -17.07
CA LYS A 147 2.43 -0.41 -17.46
C LYS A 147 1.51 -1.27 -16.59
N VAL A 148 1.54 -1.09 -15.28
CA VAL A 148 0.68 -1.81 -14.33
C VAL A 148 -0.79 -1.48 -14.60
N SER A 149 -1.14 -0.21 -14.87
CA SER A 149 -2.50 0.16 -15.26
C SER A 149 -2.94 -0.53 -16.56
N ILE A 150 -2.10 -0.57 -17.59
CA ILE A 150 -2.39 -1.27 -18.85
C ILE A 150 -2.64 -2.76 -18.60
N ASP A 151 -1.84 -3.38 -17.75
CA ASP A 151 -1.89 -4.83 -17.52
C ASP A 151 -3.05 -5.25 -16.61
N THR A 152 -3.46 -4.40 -15.68
CA THR A 152 -4.29 -4.83 -14.54
C THR A 152 -5.55 -3.99 -14.33
N SER A 153 -5.60 -2.77 -14.88
CA SER A 153 -6.69 -1.80 -14.65
C SER A 153 -7.03 -1.60 -13.16
N SER A 154 -6.05 -1.78 -12.26
CA SER A 154 -6.26 -1.83 -10.80
C SER A 154 -5.63 -0.65 -10.03
N LEU A 155 -5.24 0.43 -10.72
CA LEU A 155 -4.63 1.61 -10.10
C LEU A 155 -5.48 2.86 -10.32
N GLN A 156 -5.51 3.73 -9.31
CA GLN A 156 -6.06 5.08 -9.42
C GLN A 156 -4.97 6.15 -9.26
N TYR A 157 -5.27 7.37 -9.71
CA TYR A 157 -4.31 8.49 -9.75
C TYR A 157 -4.97 9.75 -9.19
N GLU A 158 -4.26 10.46 -8.32
CA GLU A 158 -4.69 11.75 -7.76
C GLU A 158 -3.58 12.79 -7.96
N ASN A 159 -3.96 14.07 -8.10
CA ASN A 159 -3.02 15.14 -8.47
C ASN A 159 -2.26 15.68 -7.24
N ASP A 160 -1.03 15.22 -7.05
CA ASP A 160 -0.12 15.64 -5.96
C ASP A 160 0.48 17.04 -6.20
N ASP A 161 0.43 17.57 -7.42
CA ASP A 161 0.85 18.96 -7.68
C ASP A 161 -0.20 19.99 -7.20
N LEU A 162 -1.42 19.53 -6.87
CA LEU A 162 -2.54 20.38 -6.44
C LEU A 162 -2.85 20.29 -4.95
N MET A 163 -2.76 19.10 -4.36
CA MET A 163 -3.10 18.84 -2.95
C MET A 163 -2.04 19.36 -1.98
#